data_AF-A0A7S2J4I6-F1
#
_entry.id   AF-A0A7S2J4I6-F1
#
_cell.length_a   1.000
_cell.length_b   1.000
_cell.length_c   1.000
_cell.angle_alpha   90.00
_cell.angle_beta   90.00
_cell.angle_gamma   90.00
#
_symmetry.space_group_name_H-M   'P 1'
#
loop_
_entity.id
_entity.type
_entity.pdbx_description
1 polymer ?
#
loop_
_entity_poly.entity_id
_entity_poly.type
_entity_poly.pdbx_seq_one_letter_code
_entity_poly.pdbx_strand_id
1 'polypeptide(L)'
;IVSMGLLDFLTTLLAPNMSSMSFATIFRIIRLCRILRMFRLMKFMKQLYLLAYGFVEAALAITWVTILMTFVLYVCGIMLCRLYGKASQDDPDYDFLSGHFGSVPGSMLTLFELMSQPDLASYQ
;
A
#
# COMPACT_ATOMS: atom_id res chain seq x y z
N ILE A 1 -10.83 -4.42 -32.13
CA ILE A 1 -11.58 -5.40 -32.95
C ILE A 1 -10.72 -5.85 -34.12
N VAL A 2 -10.21 -4.90 -34.91
CA VAL A 2 -9.28 -5.15 -36.03
C VAL A 2 -8.02 -5.94 -35.62
N SER A 3 -7.39 -5.60 -34.50
CA SER A 3 -6.19 -6.34 -34.02
C SER A 3 -6.46 -7.79 -33.65
N MET A 4 -7.69 -8.12 -33.21
CA MET A 4 -8.06 -9.49 -32.83
C MET A 4 -8.37 -10.31 -34.08
N GLY A 5 -9.05 -9.71 -35.07
CA GLY A 5 -9.24 -10.34 -36.38
C GLY A 5 -7.91 -10.55 -37.11
N LEU A 6 -6.97 -9.62 -37.01
CA LEU A 6 -5.63 -9.76 -37.60
C LEU A 6 -4.84 -10.90 -36.95
N LEU A 7 -4.88 -11.01 -35.62
CA LEU A 7 -4.19 -12.08 -34.90
C LEU A 7 -4.82 -13.45 -35.18
N ASP A 8 -6.14 -13.53 -35.22
CA ASP A 8 -6.87 -14.77 -35.55
C ASP A 8 -6.54 -15.20 -37.00
N PHE A 9 -6.53 -14.25 -37.93
CA PHE A 9 -6.13 -14.46 -39.32
C PHE A 9 -4.66 -14.89 -39.45
N LEU A 10 -3.75 -14.25 -38.70
CA LEU A 10 -2.32 -14.58 -38.70
C LEU A 10 -2.05 -15.96 -38.09
N THR A 11 -2.76 -16.31 -37.02
CA THR A 11 -2.69 -17.65 -36.42
C THR A 11 -3.25 -18.72 -37.36
N THR A 12 -4.32 -18.41 -38.10
CA THR A 12 -4.92 -19.34 -39.07
C THR A 12 -4.03 -19.50 -40.31
N LEU A 13 -3.33 -18.44 -40.74
CA LEU A 13 -2.38 -18.52 -41.86
C LEU A 13 -1.04 -19.19 -41.50
N LEU A 14 -0.55 -19.03 -40.26
CA LEU A 14 0.71 -19.62 -39.82
C LEU A 14 0.58 -21.06 -39.30
N ALA A 15 -0.63 -21.51 -38.96
CA ALA A 15 -0.85 -22.80 -38.32
C ALA A 15 -1.63 -23.85 -39.15
N PRO A 16 -1.35 -24.09 -40.45
CA PRO A 16 -1.93 -25.24 -41.13
C PRO A 16 -1.41 -26.60 -40.62
N ASN A 17 -0.28 -26.63 -39.88
CA ASN A 17 0.38 -27.87 -39.42
C ASN A 17 0.84 -27.87 -37.94
N MET A 18 0.32 -27.00 -37.08
CA MET A 18 0.76 -27.00 -35.67
C MET A 18 0.18 -28.18 -34.89
N SER A 19 0.98 -28.79 -34.01
CA SER A 19 0.57 -29.91 -33.17
C SER A 19 -0.46 -29.49 -32.10
N SER A 20 -1.27 -30.45 -31.64
CA SER A 20 -2.31 -30.31 -30.59
C SER A 20 -1.85 -29.57 -29.32
N MET A 21 -0.54 -29.63 -28.99
CA MET A 21 0.08 -28.93 -27.86
C MET A 21 0.12 -27.40 -28.06
N SER A 22 0.33 -26.93 -29.29
CA SER A 22 0.37 -25.49 -29.61
C SER A 22 -1.02 -24.86 -29.53
N PHE A 23 -2.05 -25.58 -29.99
CA PHE A 23 -3.43 -25.12 -29.93
C PHE A 23 -3.92 -24.85 -28.50
N ALA A 24 -3.52 -25.67 -27.52
CA ALA A 24 -3.87 -25.44 -26.12
C ALA A 24 -3.23 -24.15 -25.56
N THR A 25 -2.00 -23.85 -25.96
CA THR A 25 -1.29 -22.62 -25.55
C THR A 25 -1.89 -21.40 -26.22
N ILE A 26 -2.20 -21.48 -27.52
CA ILE A 26 -2.88 -20.41 -28.27
C ILE A 26 -4.26 -20.12 -27.68
N PHE A 27 -5.04 -21.15 -27.34
CA PHE A 27 -6.35 -20.99 -26.72
C PHE A 27 -6.27 -20.32 -25.34
N ARG A 28 -5.26 -20.65 -24.52
CA ARG A 28 -4.98 -19.96 -23.25
C ARG A 28 -4.63 -18.48 -23.47
N ILE A 29 -3.80 -18.18 -24.45
CA ILE A 29 -3.41 -16.80 -24.80
C ILE A 29 -4.63 -16.01 -25.29
N ILE A 30 -5.48 -16.58 -26.15
CA ILE A 30 -6.73 -15.94 -26.61
C ILE A 30 -7.66 -15.65 -25.42
N ARG A 31 -7.77 -16.58 -24.46
CA ARG A 31 -8.57 -16.39 -23.23
C ARG A 31 -8.02 -15.26 -22.36
N LEU A 32 -6.69 -15.17 -22.19
CA LEU A 32 -6.03 -14.07 -21.47
C LEU A 32 -6.20 -12.73 -22.22
N CYS A 33 -6.06 -12.72 -23.55
CA CYS A 33 -6.32 -11.56 -24.40
C CYS A 33 -7.78 -11.07 -24.29
N ARG A 34 -8.76 -11.97 -24.12
CA ARG A 34 -10.16 -11.59 -23.83
C ARG A 34 -10.29 -10.88 -22.47
N ILE A 35 -9.60 -11.35 -21.44
CA ILE A 35 -9.58 -10.71 -20.11
C ILE A 35 -8.88 -9.34 -20.18
N LEU A 36 -7.73 -9.26 -20.85
CA LEU A 36 -7.04 -8.00 -21.14
C LEU A 36 -7.91 -7.03 -21.94
N ARG A 37 -8.78 -7.52 -22.82
CA ARG A 37 -9.76 -6.69 -23.55
C ARG A 37 -10.84 -6.14 -22.63
N MET A 38 -11.33 -6.91 -21.65
CA MET A 38 -12.23 -6.41 -20.59
C MET A 38 -11.55 -5.31 -19.76
N PHE A 39 -10.30 -5.52 -19.35
CA PHE A 39 -9.49 -4.47 -18.69
C PHE A 39 -9.23 -3.26 -19.60
N ARG A 40 -9.06 -3.48 -20.90
CA ARG A 40 -8.89 -2.39 -21.88
C ARG A 40 -10.21 -1.65 -22.16
N LEU A 41 -11.37 -2.29 -22.00
CA LEU A 41 -12.68 -1.63 -21.97
C LEU A 41 -12.85 -0.78 -20.70
N MET A 42 -12.27 -1.17 -19.55
CA MET A 42 -12.19 -0.28 -18.39
C MET A 42 -11.33 0.97 -18.67
N LYS A 43 -10.28 0.87 -19.50
CA LYS A 43 -9.55 2.04 -20.02
C LYS A 43 -10.39 2.94 -20.94
N PHE A 44 -11.51 2.46 -21.49
CA PHE A 44 -12.47 3.30 -22.24
C PHE A 44 -13.41 4.08 -21.31
N MET A 45 -13.62 3.63 -20.06
CA MET A 45 -14.26 4.45 -19.02
C MET A 45 -13.23 5.44 -18.48
N LYS A 46 -12.98 6.52 -19.24
CA LYS A 46 -12.08 7.61 -18.86
C LYS A 46 -12.26 8.07 -17.40
N GLN A 47 -13.49 8.04 -16.87
CA GLN A 47 -13.79 8.40 -15.48
C GLN A 47 -13.14 7.47 -14.44
N LEU A 48 -13.08 6.15 -14.65
CA LEU A 48 -12.45 5.25 -13.68
C LEU A 48 -10.92 5.37 -13.71
N TYR A 49 -10.34 5.55 -14.90
CA TYR A 49 -8.92 5.84 -15.03
C TYR A 49 -8.55 7.19 -14.38
N LEU A 50 -9.38 8.23 -14.57
CA LEU A 50 -9.19 9.53 -13.94
C LEU A 50 -9.28 9.43 -12.40
N LEU A 51 -10.22 8.64 -11.88
CA LEU A 51 -10.35 8.38 -10.45
C LEU A 51 -9.13 7.60 -9.91
N ALA A 52 -8.74 6.51 -10.58
CA ALA A 52 -7.57 5.72 -10.19
C ALA A 52 -6.27 6.54 -10.26
N TYR A 53 -6.13 7.39 -11.28
CA TYR A 53 -5.01 8.33 -11.39
C TYR A 53 -5.02 9.33 -10.24
N GLY A 54 -6.18 9.90 -9.90
CA GLY A 54 -6.35 10.76 -8.72
C GLY A 54 -6.02 10.05 -7.41
N PHE A 55 -6.37 8.77 -7.28
CA PHE A 55 -5.99 7.96 -6.12
C PHE A 55 -4.47 7.78 -6.02
N VAL A 56 -3.77 7.57 -7.13
CA VAL A 56 -2.31 7.43 -7.13
C VAL A 56 -1.65 8.76 -6.76
N GLU A 57 -2.09 9.88 -7.34
CA GLU A 57 -1.60 11.22 -6.97
C GLU A 57 -1.88 11.53 -5.48
N ALA A 58 -3.07 11.19 -4.99
CA ALA A 58 -3.40 11.32 -3.57
C ALA A 58 -2.53 10.42 -2.69
N ALA A 59 -2.24 9.18 -3.10
CA ALA A 59 -1.36 8.29 -2.36
C ALA A 59 0.08 8.84 -2.27
N LEU A 60 0.58 9.46 -3.34
CA LEU A 60 1.87 10.14 -3.32
C LEU A 60 1.85 11.34 -2.37
N ALA A 61 0.80 12.16 -2.41
CA ALA A 61 0.65 13.28 -1.48
C ALA A 61 0.57 12.82 -0.01
N ILE A 62 -0.20 11.77 0.27
CA ILE A 62 -0.30 11.15 1.61
C ILE A 62 1.06 10.61 2.04
N THR A 63 1.85 10.03 1.12
CA THR A 63 3.21 9.56 1.45
C THR A 63 4.10 10.68 1.97
N TRP A 64 4.06 11.87 1.34
CA TRP A 64 4.79 13.04 1.83
C TRP A 64 4.31 13.50 3.22
N VAL A 65 2.99 13.52 3.43
CA VAL A 65 2.41 13.87 4.74
C VAL A 65 2.83 12.86 5.82
N THR A 66 2.79 11.56 5.52
CA THR A 66 3.21 10.49 6.44
C THR A 66 4.68 10.61 6.81
N ILE A 67 5.55 10.96 5.86
CA ILE A 67 6.98 11.22 6.13
C ILE A 67 7.13 12.40 7.09
N LEU A 68 6.42 13.50 6.84
CA LEU A 68 6.46 14.69 7.70
C LEU A 68 5.95 14.37 9.12
N MET A 69 4.82 13.66 9.23
CA MET A 69 4.28 13.22 10.52
C MET A 69 5.25 12.31 11.27
N THR A 70 5.91 11.38 10.59
CA THR A 70 6.93 10.51 11.18
C THR A 70 8.09 11.33 11.75
N PHE A 71 8.52 12.38 11.04
CA PHE A 71 9.58 13.27 11.50
C PHE A 71 9.19 14.04 12.78
N VAL A 72 7.96 14.55 12.86
CA VAL A 72 7.44 15.22 14.06
C VAL A 72 7.38 14.24 15.25
N LEU A 73 6.82 13.04 15.04
CA LEU A 73 6.74 12.00 16.06
C LEU A 73 8.13 11.56 16.54
N TYR A 74 9.13 11.53 15.66
CA TYR A 74 10.50 11.21 16.02
C TYR A 74 11.13 12.25 16.96
N VAL A 75 10.98 13.55 16.65
CA VAL A 75 11.50 14.63 17.51
C VAL A 75 10.82 14.60 18.88
N CYS A 76 9.48 14.47 18.90
CA CYS A 76 8.71 14.36 20.14
C CYS A 76 9.10 13.10 20.93
N GLY A 77 9.24 11.95 20.26
CA GLY A 77 9.63 10.68 20.89
C GLY A 77 11.00 10.78 21.55
N ILE A 78 11.99 11.42 20.91
CA ILE A 78 13.29 11.70 21.53
C ILE A 78 13.14 12.59 22.75
N MET A 79 12.36 13.68 22.67
CA MET A 79 12.14 14.58 23.81
C MET A 79 11.53 13.82 25.00
N LEU A 80 10.53 12.97 24.76
CA LEU A 80 9.90 12.16 25.81
C LEU A 80 10.84 11.11 26.38
N CYS A 81 11.62 10.38 25.56
CA CYS A 81 12.66 9.48 26.08
C CYS A 81 13.73 10.23 26.90
N ARG A 82 14.06 11.47 26.55
CA ARG A 82 15.05 12.27 27.28
C ARG A 82 14.51 12.77 28.62
N LEU A 83 13.22 13.12 28.69
CA LEU A 83 12.55 13.61 29.90
C LEU A 83 12.16 12.45 30.83
N TYR A 84 11.54 11.41 30.30
CA TYR A 84 10.87 10.33 31.04
C TYR A 84 11.61 8.99 30.97
N GLY A 85 12.49 8.77 29.99
CA GLY A 85 13.30 7.53 29.87
C GLY A 85 14.41 7.40 30.92
N LYS A 86 14.54 8.37 31.83
CA LYS A 86 15.40 8.35 33.01
C LYS A 86 14.60 8.35 34.33
N ALA A 87 13.32 7.95 34.29
CA ALA A 87 12.54 7.77 35.50
C ALA A 87 13.31 6.87 36.47
N SER A 88 13.40 7.30 37.73
CA SER A 88 14.15 6.56 38.76
C SER A 88 13.35 5.31 39.12
N GLN A 89 14.04 4.22 39.46
CA GLN A 89 13.40 2.94 39.81
C GLN A 89 12.51 3.01 41.06
N ASP A 90 12.54 4.15 41.77
CA ASP A 90 11.74 4.46 42.95
C ASP A 90 10.36 5.06 42.63
N ASP A 91 10.07 5.40 41.36
CA ASP A 91 8.75 5.93 40.97
C ASP A 91 7.72 4.79 40.84
N PRO A 92 6.50 4.93 41.39
CA PRO A 92 5.45 3.91 41.32
C PRO A 92 5.00 3.60 39.89
N ASP A 93 5.23 4.52 38.95
CA ASP A 93 4.84 4.40 37.53
C ASP A 93 6.01 3.93 36.64
N TYR A 94 7.14 3.49 37.22
CA TYR A 94 8.35 3.11 36.49
C TYR A 94 8.11 2.00 35.45
N ASP A 95 7.29 1.00 35.76
CA ASP A 95 6.96 -0.10 34.83
C ASP A 95 6.19 0.40 33.60
N PHE A 96 5.31 1.38 33.79
CA PHE A 96 4.56 2.01 32.70
C PHE A 96 5.44 2.94 31.86
N LEU A 97 6.23 3.79 32.51
CA LEU A 97 7.15 4.73 31.87
C LEU A 97 8.27 4.02 31.10
N SER A 98 8.82 2.92 31.64
CA SER A 98 9.85 2.14 30.95
C SER A 98 9.28 1.33 29.78
N GLY A 99 8.04 0.83 29.89
CA GLY A 99 7.36 0.10 28.82
C GLY A 99 7.01 0.97 27.61
N HIS A 100 6.48 2.18 27.84
CA HIS A 100 6.03 3.09 26.78
C HIS A 100 7.08 4.13 26.36
N PHE A 101 7.89 4.62 27.32
CA PHE A 101 8.87 5.70 27.11
C PHE A 101 10.34 5.28 27.23
N GLY A 102 10.63 4.00 27.45
CA GLY A 102 12.00 3.48 27.56
C GLY A 102 12.78 3.41 26.24
N SER A 103 12.11 3.38 25.09
CA SER A 103 12.76 3.36 23.78
C SER A 103 12.11 4.36 22.81
N VAL A 104 12.94 4.95 21.94
CA VAL A 104 12.48 5.92 20.91
C VAL A 104 11.34 5.37 20.05
N PRO A 105 11.41 4.16 19.47
CA PRO A 105 10.29 3.61 18.70
C PRO A 105 9.05 3.32 19.57
N GLY A 106 9.22 2.93 20.84
CA GLY A 106 8.11 2.79 21.78
C GLY A 106 7.37 4.11 22.01
N SER A 107 8.11 5.18 22.28
CA SER A 107 7.54 6.52 22.48
C SER A 107 6.86 7.07 21.23
N MET A 108 7.44 6.80 20.05
CA MET A 108 6.82 7.19 18.78
C MET A 108 5.48 6.47 18.57
N LEU A 109 5.38 5.18 18.91
CA LEU A 109 4.13 4.43 18.79
C LEU A 109 3.09 4.91 19.80
N THR A 110 3.48 5.18 21.04
CA THR A 110 2.57 5.74 22.06
C THR A 110 2.06 7.14 21.66
N LEU A 111 2.92 7.99 21.09
CA LEU A 111 2.51 9.29 20.56
C LEU A 111 1.59 9.15 19.33
N PHE A 112 1.87 8.19 18.45
CA PHE A 112 1.02 7.90 17.30
C PHE A 112 -0.37 7.42 17.74
N GLU A 113 -0.42 6.51 18.72
CA GLU A 113 -1.65 6.01 19.31
C GLU A 113 -2.47 7.17 19.90
N LEU A 114 -1.85 8.01 20.73
CA LEU A 114 -2.49 9.19 21.32
C LEU A 114 -3.02 10.19 20.28
N MET A 115 -2.31 10.35 19.16
CA MET A 115 -2.73 11.21 18.06
C MET A 115 -3.92 10.62 17.27
N SER A 116 -3.94 9.30 17.07
CA SER A 116 -4.99 8.61 16.30
C SER A 116 -6.27 8.37 17.10
N GLN A 117 -6.12 8.05 18.38
CA GLN A 117 -7.18 7.75 19.32
C GLN A 117 -6.77 8.32 20.67
N PRO A 118 -7.30 9.51 21.05
CA PRO A 118 -7.06 10.08 22.36
C PRO A 118 -7.92 9.36 23.40
N ASP A 119 -7.64 8.08 23.64
CA ASP A 119 -8.25 7.32 24.72
C ASP A 119 -7.36 7.45 25.97
N LEU A 120 -7.82 8.26 26.92
CA LEU A 120 -7.13 8.50 28.18
C LEU A 120 -7.47 7.45 29.25
N ALA A 121 -8.33 6.48 28.96
CA ALA A 121 -8.80 5.50 29.94
C ALA A 121 -7.70 4.55 30.44
N SER A 122 -6.62 4.35 29.67
CA SER A 122 -5.46 3.55 30.06
C SER A 122 -4.44 4.30 30.94
N TYR A 123 -4.67 5.60 31.20
CA TYR A 123 -3.77 6.49 31.95
C TYR A 123 -4.38 7.04 33.25
N GLN A 124 -5.58 6.57 33.65
CA GLN A 124 -6.25 6.93 34.92
C GLN A 124 -6.02 5.88 36.00
#